data_AF-A0A076LPZ8-F1
#
_entry.id   AF-A0A076LPZ8-F1
#
_cell.length_a   1.000
_cell.length_b   1.000
_cell.length_c   1.000
_cell.angle_alpha   90.00
_cell.angle_beta   90.00
_cell.angle_gamma   90.00
#
_symmetry.space_group_name_H-M   'P 1'
#
loop_
_entity.id
_entity.type
_entity.pdbx_description
1 polymer ?
#
loop_
_entity_poly.entity_id
_entity_poly.type
_entity_poly.pdbx_seq_one_letter_code
_entity_poly.pdbx_strand_id
1 'polypeptide(L)'
;MISSSPKEIWAFTSEDATQYNRIDLTNGTNAHMPQQMIYANISKKLPSWVILYLAPKGVTLGNGEKIGFPYMLENGKPEFFVYPK
;
A
#
# COMPACT_ATOMS: atom_id res chain seq x y z
N MET A 1 11.90 14.95 -39.32
CA MET A 1 11.26 15.28 -38.03
C MET A 1 10.20 14.21 -37.77
N ILE A 2 10.34 13.40 -36.72
CA ILE A 2 9.35 12.36 -36.39
C ILE A 2 8.44 12.95 -35.32
N SER A 3 7.17 13.18 -35.67
CA SER A 3 6.12 13.60 -34.75
C SER A 3 5.65 12.37 -33.97
N SER A 4 6.04 12.26 -32.70
CA SER A 4 5.47 11.27 -31.79
C SER A 4 4.10 11.75 -31.31
N SER A 5 3.04 11.05 -31.69
CA SER A 5 1.70 11.27 -31.13
C SER A 5 1.73 11.05 -29.61
N PRO A 6 1.08 11.91 -28.79
CA PRO A 6 0.99 11.69 -27.35
C PRO A 6 0.29 10.36 -27.09
N LYS A 7 0.90 9.50 -26.27
CA LYS A 7 0.28 8.25 -25.80
C LYS A 7 -0.92 8.66 -24.94
N GLU A 8 -2.13 8.34 -25.38
CA GLU A 8 -3.34 8.62 -24.59
C GLU A 8 -3.26 7.85 -23.27
N ILE A 9 -3.18 8.60 -22.17
CA ILE A 9 -3.21 8.06 -20.81
C ILE A 9 -4.63 8.25 -20.31
N TRP A 10 -5.35 7.15 -20.13
CA TRP A 10 -6.67 7.14 -19.53
C TRP A 10 -6.51 7.08 -18.01
N ALA A 11 -7.02 8.08 -17.30
CA ALA A 11 -7.10 8.10 -15.85
C ALA A 11 -8.57 8.19 -15.45
N PHE A 12 -9.03 7.23 -14.65
CA PHE A 12 -10.35 7.28 -14.02
C PHE A 12 -10.17 7.82 -12.61
N THR A 13 -10.71 9.00 -12.34
CA THR A 13 -10.85 9.53 -10.99
C THR A 13 -12.23 9.14 -10.47
N SER A 14 -12.31 8.35 -9.39
CA SER A 14 -13.61 8.14 -8.73
C SER A 14 -14.01 9.45 -8.06
N GLU A 15 -15.03 10.14 -8.61
CA GLU A 15 -15.62 11.34 -7.98
C GLU A 15 -16.24 11.00 -6.61
N ASP A 16 -16.58 9.73 -6.39
CA ASP A 16 -16.97 9.22 -5.08
C ASP A 16 -15.73 8.90 -4.25
N ALA A 17 -15.61 9.54 -3.09
CA ALA A 17 -14.67 9.14 -2.05
C ALA A 17 -15.01 7.70 -1.61
N THR A 18 -14.41 6.72 -2.28
CA THR A 18 -14.61 5.29 -1.99
C THR A 18 -14.33 5.07 -0.51
N GLN A 19 -15.37 4.76 0.26
CA GLN A 19 -15.25 4.47 1.68
C GLN A 19 -14.69 3.05 1.81
N TYR A 20 -13.52 2.95 2.44
CA TYR A 20 -12.90 1.69 2.81
C TYR A 20 -12.85 1.58 4.33
N ASN A 21 -12.89 0.35 4.83
CA ASN A 21 -12.59 0.10 6.24
C ASN A 21 -11.13 0.47 6.50
N ARG A 22 -10.90 1.37 7.47
CA ARG A 22 -9.57 1.87 7.81
C ARG A 22 -9.11 1.30 9.15
N ILE A 23 -7.88 0.81 9.17
CA ILE A 23 -7.18 0.36 10.37
C ILE A 23 -5.88 1.15 10.45
N ASP A 24 -5.70 1.94 11.51
CA ASP A 24 -4.46 2.65 11.78
C ASP A 24 -3.72 1.96 12.93
N LEU A 25 -2.55 1.40 12.64
CA LEU A 25 -1.65 0.87 13.67
C LEU A 25 -0.67 1.93 14.12
N THR A 26 -0.58 2.13 15.43
CA THR A 26 0.42 3.00 16.06
C THR A 26 1.25 2.19 17.05
N ASN A 27 2.55 2.43 17.05
CA ASN A 27 3.41 1.88 18.10
C ASN A 27 3.24 2.73 19.35
N GLY A 28 3.15 2.09 20.52
CA GLY A 28 3.27 2.80 21.79
C GLY A 28 4.65 3.46 21.92
N THR A 29 4.76 4.47 22.78
CA THR A 29 5.93 5.36 22.91
C THR A 29 7.28 4.63 23.08
N ASN A 30 7.26 3.41 23.64
CA ASN A 30 8.46 2.61 23.89
C ASN A 30 8.57 1.37 22.97
N ALA A 31 7.63 1.16 22.05
CA ALA A 31 7.59 -0.01 21.18
C ALA A 31 8.30 0.27 19.85
N HIS A 32 9.41 -0.44 19.61
CA HIS A 32 10.14 -0.40 18.34
C HIS A 32 9.80 -1.65 17.53
N MET A 33 8.57 -1.71 17.01
CA MET A 33 8.13 -2.81 16.16
C MET A 33 8.03 -2.36 14.69
N PRO A 34 8.55 -3.15 13.73
CA PRO A 34 8.34 -2.89 12.31
C PRO A 34 6.86 -3.01 11.97
N GLN A 35 6.18 -1.89 11.67
CA GLN A 35 4.76 -1.88 11.36
C GLN A 35 4.44 -2.74 10.13
N GLN A 36 5.36 -2.79 9.17
CA GLN A 36 5.27 -3.67 8.00
C GLN A 36 5.04 -5.14 8.40
N MET A 37 5.77 -5.65 9.38
CA MET A 37 5.65 -7.02 9.85
C MET A 37 4.31 -7.27 10.55
N ILE A 38 3.79 -6.28 11.27
CA ILE A 38 2.50 -6.38 11.94
C ILE A 38 1.37 -6.45 10.89
N TYR A 39 1.35 -5.54 9.92
CA TYR A 39 0.36 -5.56 8.84
C TYR A 39 0.41 -6.88 8.03
N ALA A 40 1.61 -7.39 7.73
CA ALA A 40 1.76 -8.69 7.06
C ALA A 40 1.16 -9.84 7.89
N ASN A 41 1.38 -9.85 9.21
CA ASN A 41 0.80 -10.87 10.09
C ASN A 41 -0.71 -10.74 10.24
N ILE A 42 -1.25 -9.52 10.28
CA ILE A 42 -2.70 -9.29 10.25
C ILE A 42 -3.28 -9.84 8.95
N SER A 43 -2.70 -9.50 7.80
CA SER A 43 -3.15 -9.99 6.49
C SER A 43 -3.22 -11.52 6.40
N LYS A 44 -2.27 -12.25 7.02
CA LYS A 44 -2.29 -13.73 7.10
C LYS A 44 -3.48 -14.32 7.88
N LYS A 45 -4.10 -13.51 8.73
CA LYS A 45 -5.22 -13.93 9.60
C LYS A 45 -6.58 -13.51 9.04
N LEU A 46 -6.60 -12.72 7.97
CA LEU A 46 -7.82 -12.30 7.31
C LEU A 46 -8.26 -13.36 6.29
N PRO A 47 -9.57 -13.42 5.98
CA PRO A 47 -10.06 -14.21 4.85
C PRO A 47 -9.35 -13.84 3.54
N SER A 48 -9.20 -14.81 2.63
CA SER A 48 -8.47 -14.63 1.37
C SER A 48 -9.03 -13.53 0.46
N TRP A 49 -10.31 -13.20 0.59
CA TRP A 49 -10.94 -12.13 -0.18
C TRP A 49 -10.60 -10.73 0.35
N VAL A 50 -9.98 -10.62 1.53
CA VAL A 50 -9.60 -9.33 2.13
C VAL A 50 -8.17 -8.97 1.72
N ILE A 51 -8.04 -7.81 1.11
CA ILE A 51 -6.75 -7.23 0.71
C ILE A 51 -6.50 -6.00 1.57
N LEU A 52 -5.30 -5.88 2.14
CA LEU A 52 -4.88 -4.65 2.80
C LEU A 52 -4.13 -3.77 1.80
N TYR A 53 -4.61 -2.56 1.60
CA TYR A 53 -3.87 -1.52 0.90
C TYR A 53 -3.03 -0.72 1.89
N LEU A 54 -1.74 -0.59 1.62
CA LEU A 54 -0.82 0.21 2.43
C LEU A 54 -0.36 1.42 1.62
N ALA A 55 -0.80 2.59 2.07
CA ALA A 55 -0.50 3.86 1.43
C ALA A 55 0.99 4.24 1.56
N PRO A 56 1.54 5.00 0.60
CA PRO A 56 2.90 5.52 0.69
C PRO A 56 3.08 6.31 1.99
N LYS A 57 4.22 6.13 2.65
CA LYS A 57 4.60 6.78 3.91
C LYS A 57 3.67 6.48 5.11
N GLY A 58 2.72 5.55 4.95
CA GLY A 58 1.81 5.12 6.00
C GLY A 58 2.36 4.00 6.90
N VAL A 59 3.46 3.36 6.50
CA VAL A 59 4.04 2.21 7.20
C VAL A 59 5.51 2.44 7.47
N THR A 60 5.90 2.19 8.72
CA THR A 60 7.28 2.29 9.19
C THR A 60 7.98 0.92 9.18
N LEU A 61 9.17 0.87 8.61
CA LEU A 61 10.07 -0.28 8.56
C LEU A 61 10.84 -0.43 9.89
N GLY A 62 11.51 -1.58 10.06
CA GLY A 62 12.27 -1.86 11.27
C GLY A 62 13.47 -0.92 11.49
N ASN A 63 13.99 -0.32 10.42
CA ASN A 63 15.05 0.69 10.47
C ASN A 63 14.51 2.12 10.70
N GLY A 64 13.20 2.29 10.94
CA GLY A 64 12.57 3.60 11.12
C GLY A 64 12.22 4.34 9.83
N GLU A 65 12.65 3.83 8.67
CA GLU A 65 12.28 4.42 7.38
C GLU A 65 10.81 4.17 7.05
N LYS A 66 10.25 5.04 6.22
CA LYS A 66 8.88 4.90 5.72
C LYS A 66 8.88 4.36 4.30
N ILE A 67 8.00 3.39 4.02
CA ILE A 67 7.88 2.82 2.67
C ILE A 67 7.39 3.91 1.70
N GLY A 68 8.16 4.19 0.66
CA GLY A 68 7.91 5.31 -0.26
C GLY A 68 6.87 5.06 -1.34
N PHE A 69 6.40 3.81 -1.50
CA PHE A 69 5.49 3.39 -2.57
C PHE A 69 4.28 2.64 -2.00
N PRO A 70 3.13 2.62 -2.70
CA PRO A 70 1.98 1.85 -2.28
C PRO A 70 2.20 0.37 -2.58
N TYR A 71 1.61 -0.52 -1.77
CA TYR A 71 1.56 -1.95 -2.06
C TYR A 71 0.35 -2.59 -1.38
N MET A 72 0.00 -3.78 -1.86
CA MET A 72 -1.09 -4.59 -1.30
C MET A 72 -0.52 -5.76 -0.49
N LEU A 73 -1.30 -6.22 0.50
CA LEU A 73 -1.05 -7.49 1.18
C LEU A 73 -2.22 -8.43 0.95
N GLU A 74 -1.92 -9.55 0.30
CA GLU A 74 -2.84 -10.67 0.14
C GLU A 74 -2.30 -11.86 0.97
N ASN A 75 -3.03 -12.24 2.01
CA ASN A 75 -2.62 -13.33 2.92
C ASN A 75 -1.16 -13.22 3.40
N GLY A 76 -0.72 -12.00 3.70
CA GLY A 76 0.64 -11.66 4.14
C GLY A 76 1.71 -11.59 3.05
N LYS A 77 1.35 -11.80 1.78
CA LYS A 77 2.27 -11.62 0.64
C LYS A 77 2.18 -10.20 0.10
N PRO A 78 3.31 -9.49 -0.02
CA PRO A 78 3.32 -8.16 -0.62
C PRO A 78 3.20 -8.25 -2.14
N GLU A 79 2.17 -7.62 -2.68
CA GLU A 79 1.95 -7.45 -4.10
C GLU A 79 2.24 -5.99 -4.49
N PHE A 80 3.20 -5.80 -5.40
CA PHE A 80 3.70 -4.48 -5.77
C PHE A 80 3.03 -3.98 -7.05
N PHE A 81 2.66 -2.70 -7.05
CA PHE A 81 2.22 -2.04 -8.28
C PHE A 81 3.42 -1.81 -9.19
N VAL A 82 3.51 -2.58 -10.28
CA VAL A 82 4.49 -2.32 -11.34
C VAL A 82 3.94 -1.18 -12.20
N TYR A 83 4.51 0.01 -12.06
CA TYR A 83 4.30 1.08 -13.04
C TYR A 83 5.23 0.84 -14.23
N PRO A 84 4.71 0.61 -15.45
CA PRO A 84 5.56 0.59 -16.64
C PRO A 84 6.22 1.97 -16.82
N LYS A 85 7.52 1.98 -17.12
CA LYS A 85 8.26 3.18 -17.52
C LYS A 85 7.87 3.63 -18.93
#